data_AF-A0A350IF58-F1
#
_entry.id   AF-A0A350IF58-F1
#
_cell.length_a   1.000
_cell.length_b   1.000
_cell.length_c   1.000
_cell.angle_alpha   90.00
_cell.angle_beta   90.00
_cell.angle_gamma   90.00
#
_symmetry.space_group_name_H-M   'P 1'
#
loop_
_entity.id
_entity.type
_entity.pdbx_description
1 polymer ?
#
loop_
_entity_poly.entity_id
_entity_poly.type
_entity_poly.pdbx_seq_one_letter_code
_entity_poly.pdbx_strand_id
1 'polypeptide(L)' 'MKGRGEFGRRGEDEACMYLVSQGHTILERNWRCGHLEIDVITLA' A
#
# COMPACT_ATOMS: atom_id res chain seq x y z
N MET A 1 16.54 2.32 16.58
CA MET A 1 15.29 2.73 15.90
C MET A 1 14.86 1.61 14.96
N LYS A 2 13.97 0.71 15.40
CA LYS A 2 13.53 -0.48 14.63
C LYS A 2 11.98 -0.61 14.56
N GLY A 3 11.24 0.49 14.74
CA GLY A 3 9.77 0.43 14.88
C GLY A 3 8.94 1.03 13.74
N ARG A 4 9.52 1.93 12.92
CA ARG A 4 8.73 2.69 11.93
C ARG A 4 8.38 1.89 10.67
N GLY A 5 9.30 1.03 10.20
CA GLY A 5 9.11 0.29 8.96
C GLY A 5 8.09 -0.84 9.07
N GLU A 6 8.10 -1.58 10.19
CA GLU A 6 7.17 -2.70 10.41
C GLU A 6 5.74 -2.21 10.64
N PHE A 7 5.56 -1.13 11.42
CA PHE A 7 4.26 -0.52 11.63
C PHE A 7 3.67 0.05 10.33
N GLY A 8 4.50 0.72 9.51
CA GLY A 8 4.08 1.21 8.20
C GLY A 8 3.65 0.09 7.26
N ARG A 9 4.44 -0.98 7.18
CA ARG A 9 4.11 -2.15 6.33
C ARG A 9 2.81 -2.81 6.74
N ARG A 10 2.57 -2.99 8.04
CA ARG A 10 1.31 -3.54 8.54
C ARG A 10 0.12 -2.65 8.17
N GLY A 11 0.25 -1.32 8.27
CA GLY A 11 -0.81 -0.40 7.85
C GLY A 11 -1.14 -0.51 6.36
N GLU A 12 -0.11 -0.63 5.51
CA GLU A 12 -0.27 -0.82 4.07
C GLU A 12 -0.95 -2.16 3.74
N ASP A 13 -0.59 -3.23 4.45
CA ASP A 13 -1.20 -4.55 4.30
C ASP A 13 -2.70 -4.52 4.66
N GLU A 14 -3.06 -3.89 5.79
CA GLU A 14 -4.47 -3.71 6.19
C GLU A 14 -5.26 -2.87 5.17
N ALA A 15 -4.66 -1.82 4.61
CA ALA A 15 -5.29 -1.01 3.57
C ALA A 15 -5.55 -1.83 2.29
N CYS A 16 -4.58 -2.65 1.87
CA CYS A 16 -4.76 -3.54 0.72
C CYS A 16 -5.87 -4.57 0.96
N MET A 17 -5.90 -5.19 2.15
CA MET A 17 -6.94 -6.14 2.53
C MET A 17 -8.33 -5.50 2.50
N TYR A 18 -8.46 -4.28 3.05
CA TYR A 18 -9.70 -3.52 2.98
C TYR A 18 -10.12 -3.24 1.53
N LEU A 19 -9.22 -2.74 0.68
CA LEU A 19 -9.53 -2.41 -0.73
C LEU A 19 -9.99 -3.65 -1.50
N VAL A 20 -9.29 -4.78 -1.34
CA VAL A 20 -9.71 -6.06 -1.92
C VAL A 20 -11.09 -6.48 -1.42
N SER A 21 -11.38 -6.32 -0.12
CA SER A 21 -12.71 -6.61 0.43
C SER A 21 -13.83 -5.74 -0.16
N GLN A 22 -13.48 -4.54 -0.65
CA GLN A 22 -14.41 -3.63 -1.33
C GLN A 22 -14.52 -3.92 -2.84
N GLY A 23 -13.87 -4.97 -3.34
CA GLY A 23 -13.91 -5.36 -4.75
C GLY A 23 -12.83 -4.73 -5.62
N HIS A 24 -11.91 -3.94 -5.04
CA HIS A 24 -10.82 -3.37 -5.80
C HIS A 24 -9.78 -4.43 -6.19
N THR A 25 -9.16 -4.23 -7.34
CA THR A 25 -7.93 -4.92 -7.74
C THR A 25 -6.72 -4.05 -7.39
N ILE A 26 -5.77 -4.60 -6.64
CA ILE A 26 -4.48 -3.94 -6.38
C ILE A 26 -3.63 -4.04 -7.65
N LEU A 27 -3.21 -2.90 -8.20
CA LEU A 27 -2.39 -2.83 -9.41
C LEU A 27 -0.91 -2.76 -9.07
N GLU A 28 -0.54 -1.91 -8.11
CA GLU A 28 0.84 -1.72 -7.67
C GLU A 28 0.90 -1.39 -6.18
N ARG A 29 2.03 -1.73 -5.55
CA ARG A 29 2.37 -1.37 -4.17
C ARG A 29 3.75 -0.77 -4.12
N ASN A 30 3.97 0.22 -3.25
CA ASN A 30 5.24 0.92 -3.09
C ASN A 30 5.77 1.46 -4.43
N TRP A 31 4.90 2.01 -5.26
CA TRP A 31 5.27 2.56 -6.57
C TRP A 31 6.17 3.78 -6.41
N ARG A 32 7.21 3.87 -7.21
CA ARG A 32 8.19 4.97 -7.19
C ARG A 32 8.54 5.42 -8.60
N CYS A 33 8.65 6.73 -8.80
CA CYS A 33 9.15 7.33 -10.03
C CYS A 33 10.02 8.55 -9.69
N GLY A 34 11.34 8.37 -9.76
CA GLY A 34 12.29 9.39 -9.33
C GLY A 34 12.08 9.75 -7.84
N HIS A 35 11.69 10.99 -7.58
CA HIS A 35 11.39 11.48 -6.23
C HIS A 35 9.92 11.33 -5.83
N LEU A 36 9.06 10.78 -6.71
CA LEU A 36 7.64 10.56 -6.46
C LEU A 36 7.40 9.16 -5.88
N GLU A 37 6.43 9.05 -4.98
CA GLU A 37 6.01 7.78 -4.39
C GLU A 37 4.49 7.69 -4.24
N ILE A 38 3.95 6.49 -4.41
CA ILE A 38 2.56 6.12 -4.12
C ILE A 38 2.58 4.78 -3.39
N ASP A 39 1.93 4.70 -2.22
CA ASP A 39 1.94 3.48 -1.41
C ASP A 39 1.13 2.35 -2.05
N VAL A 40 -0.05 2.65 -2.61
CA VAL A 40 -0.94 1.66 -3.24
C VAL A 40 -1.68 2.27 -4.43
N ILE A 41 -1.73 1.58 -5.56
CA ILE A 41 -2.54 1.92 -6.74
C ILE A 41 -3.58 0.81 -6.92
N THR A 42 -4.87 1.18 -7.04
CA THR A 42 -5.97 0.22 -7.22
C THR A 42 -6.96 0.65 -8.29
N LEU A 43 -7.75 -0.31 -8.75
CA LEU A 43 -8.90 -0.09 -9.64
C LEU A 43 -10.16 -0.68 -8.98
N ALA A 44 -11.25 0.09 -8.96
CA ALA A 44 -12.56 -0.33 -8.48
C ALA A 44 -13.40 -1.00 -9.58
#